data_AF-A0A0F9FJ11-F1
#
_entry.id   AF-A0A0F9FJ11-F1
#
_cell.length_a   1.000
_cell.length_b   1.000
_cell.length_c   1.000
_cell.angle_alpha   90.00
_cell.angle_beta   90.00
_cell.angle_gamma   90.00
#
_symmetry.space_group_name_H-M   'P 1'
#
loop_
_entity.id
_entity.type
_entity.pdbx_description
1 polymer ?
#
loop_
_entity_poly.entity_id
_entity_poly.type
_entity_poly.pdbx_seq_one_letter_code
_entity_poly.pdbx_strand_id
1 'polypeptide(L)'
;MTITLKDLGTAFRKAKVDLYYSTNPSLFAIADYEENLEENLQRLQKKINGRSTAWVKALGFLGTWTLAPKAIKCRKDKDAGLIHASPEEEWTCITKIEDKPTAEFRLMAKCSMDFHVFSALWMLRVGHLF
;
A
#
# COMPACT_ATOMS: atom_id res chain seq x y z
N MET A 1 20.53 -15.20 16.10
CA MET A 1 19.39 -14.80 16.95
C MET A 1 18.13 -15.40 16.38
N THR A 2 17.32 -16.06 17.20
CA THR A 2 16.04 -16.65 16.78
C THR A 2 14.92 -15.66 17.05
N ILE A 3 14.08 -15.38 16.05
CA ILE A 3 12.93 -14.48 16.19
C ILE A 3 11.80 -15.22 16.90
N THR A 4 11.24 -14.63 17.95
CA THR A 4 10.13 -15.20 18.73
C THR A 4 8.77 -14.75 18.18
N LEU A 5 7.70 -15.46 18.52
CA LEU A 5 6.34 -15.07 18.14
C LEU A 5 5.94 -13.73 18.77
N LYS A 6 6.43 -13.44 19.98
CA LYS A 6 6.21 -12.15 20.67
C LYS A 6 6.85 -10.98 19.92
N ASP A 7 8.03 -11.18 19.34
CA ASP A 7 8.68 -10.17 18.50
C ASP A 7 7.82 -9.86 17.27
N LEU A 8 7.31 -10.91 16.60
CA LEU A 8 6.41 -10.77 15.45
C LEU A 8 5.07 -10.13 15.83
N GLY A 9 4.51 -10.43 16.99
CA GLY A 9 3.30 -9.77 17.49
C GLY A 9 3.51 -8.27 17.78
N THR A 10 4.74 -7.87 18.12
CA THR A 10 5.09 -6.45 18.30
C THR A 10 5.31 -5.77 16.95
N ALA A 11 6.01 -6.45 16.04
CA ALA A 11 6.18 -6.00 14.66
C ALA A 11 4.85 -5.86 13.91
N PHE A 12 3.92 -6.80 14.09
CA PHE A 12 2.57 -6.73 13.51
C PHE A 12 1.80 -5.52 14.00
N ARG A 13 1.81 -5.25 15.32
CA ARG A 13 1.14 -4.05 15.87
C ARG A 13 1.69 -2.77 15.27
N LYS A 14 3.02 -2.69 15.09
CA LYS A 14 3.67 -1.57 14.40
C LYS A 14 3.23 -1.46 12.94
N ALA A 15 3.29 -2.56 12.20
CA ALA A 15 2.86 -2.63 10.81
C ALA A 15 1.39 -2.25 10.60
N LYS A 16 0.49 -2.73 11.48
CA LYS A 16 -0.94 -2.41 11.47
C LYS A 16 -1.17 -0.91 11.63
N VAL A 17 -0.53 -0.29 12.63
CA VAL A 17 -0.65 1.16 12.86
C VAL A 17 -0.14 1.95 11.66
N ASP A 18 1.05 1.60 11.16
CA ASP A 18 1.66 2.29 10.02
C ASP A 18 0.78 2.20 8.75
N LEU A 19 0.16 1.03 8.51
CA LEU A 19 -0.76 0.83 7.40
C LEU A 19 -2.10 1.54 7.58
N TYR A 20 -2.67 1.48 8.79
CA TYR A 20 -3.97 2.06 9.10
C TYR A 20 -3.98 3.59 8.88
N TYR A 21 -2.86 4.26 9.18
CA TYR A 21 -2.68 5.69 8.96
C TYR A 21 -2.04 6.05 7.62
N SER A 22 -1.86 5.09 6.70
CA SER A 22 -1.36 5.37 5.35
C SER A 22 -2.42 6.08 4.49
N THR A 23 -2.00 6.67 3.37
CA THR A 23 -2.91 7.40 2.46
C THR A 23 -4.00 6.51 1.85
N ASN A 24 -3.72 5.21 1.67
CA ASN A 24 -4.66 4.25 1.09
C ASN A 24 -4.63 2.96 1.93
N PRO A 25 -5.25 2.95 3.12
CA PRO A 25 -5.19 1.81 4.02
C PRO A 25 -5.98 0.64 3.45
N SER A 26 -5.38 -0.54 3.42
CA SER A 26 -6.08 -1.76 3.02
C SER A 26 -6.74 -2.41 4.24
N LEU A 27 -7.84 -1.81 4.72
CA LEU A 27 -8.53 -2.25 5.94
C LEU A 27 -8.98 -3.71 5.88
N PHE A 28 -9.48 -4.16 4.74
CA PHE A 28 -9.84 -5.56 4.52
C PHE A 28 -8.64 -6.49 4.61
N ALA A 29 -7.50 -6.14 4.01
CA ALA A 29 -6.30 -6.98 4.10
C ALA A 29 -5.77 -7.09 5.55
N ILE A 30 -5.96 -6.05 6.36
CA ILE A 30 -5.66 -6.12 7.80
C ILE A 30 -6.63 -7.08 8.48
N ALA A 31 -7.94 -6.93 8.25
CA ALA A 31 -8.97 -7.79 8.85
C ALA A 31 -8.78 -9.27 8.47
N ASP A 32 -8.57 -9.57 7.19
CA ASP A 32 -8.34 -10.92 6.66
C ASP A 32 -7.08 -11.56 7.29
N TYR A 33 -6.05 -10.75 7.55
CA TYR A 33 -4.83 -11.23 8.21
C TYR A 33 -5.04 -11.49 9.69
N GLU A 34 -5.88 -10.69 10.36
CA GLU A 34 -6.20 -10.81 11.78
C GLU A 34 -7.06 -12.01 12.10
N GLU A 35 -7.90 -12.46 11.17
CA GLU A 35 -8.74 -13.65 11.32
C GLU A 35 -7.92 -14.90 11.69
N ASN A 36 -6.73 -15.05 11.08
CA ASN A 36 -5.80 -16.16 11.34
C ASN A 36 -4.42 -15.65 11.80
N LEU A 37 -4.41 -14.64 12.68
CA LEU A 37 -3.20 -13.92 13.06
C LEU A 37 -2.08 -14.84 13.56
N GLU A 38 -2.38 -15.74 14.49
CA GLU A 38 -1.37 -16.62 15.09
C GLU A 38 -0.72 -17.52 14.04
N GLU A 39 -1.52 -18.18 13.20
CA GLU A 39 -1.03 -19.07 12.14
C GLU A 39 -0.19 -18.31 11.12
N ASN A 40 -0.63 -17.12 10.73
CA ASN A 40 0.09 -16.25 9.81
C ASN A 40 1.46 -15.87 10.37
N LEU A 41 1.53 -15.45 11.64
CA LEU A 41 2.78 -15.09 12.29
C LEU A 41 3.69 -16.31 12.52
N GLN A 42 3.15 -17.47 12.89
CA GLN A 42 3.94 -18.70 13.02
C GLN A 42 4.52 -19.15 11.67
N ARG A 43 3.74 -19.04 10.58
CA ARG A 43 4.20 -19.33 9.22
C ARG A 43 5.34 -18.39 8.82
N LEU A 44 5.21 -17.09 9.11
CA LEU A 44 6.26 -16.11 8.88
C LEU A 44 7.50 -16.38 9.75
N GLN A 45 7.31 -16.73 11.02
CA GLN A 45 8.40 -17.10 11.94
C GLN A 45 9.24 -18.26 11.42
N LYS A 46 8.57 -19.32 10.93
CA LYS A 46 9.23 -20.49 10.34
C LYS A 46 10.09 -20.11 9.12
N LYS A 47 9.60 -19.18 8.29
CA LYS A 47 10.36 -18.66 7.13
C LYS A 47 11.58 -17.87 7.58
N ILE A 48 11.43 -16.95 8.54
CA ILE A 48 12.51 -16.08 9.03
C ILE A 48 13.61 -16.87 9.74
N ASN A 49 13.24 -17.82 10.59
CA ASN A 49 14.20 -18.65 11.32
C ASN A 49 14.73 -19.83 10.48
N GLY A 50 14.23 -20.01 9.25
CA GLY A 50 14.66 -21.05 8.33
C GLY A 50 16.03 -20.76 7.71
N ARG A 51 16.67 -21.80 7.15
CA ARG A 51 17.98 -21.67 6.48
C ARG A 51 17.90 -20.97 5.12
N SER A 52 16.78 -21.08 4.42
CA SER A 52 16.60 -20.53 3.07
C SER A 52 16.05 -19.11 3.13
N THR A 53 16.63 -18.21 2.33
CA THR A 53 16.18 -16.82 2.16
C THR A 53 15.47 -16.57 0.84
N ALA A 54 15.31 -17.60 0.00
CA ALA A 54 14.71 -17.48 -1.33
C ALA A 54 13.27 -16.95 -1.30
N TRP A 55 12.54 -17.22 -0.21
CA TRP A 55 11.16 -16.78 -0.01
C TRP A 55 10.98 -15.27 -0.01
N VAL A 56 12.03 -14.49 0.32
CA VAL A 56 11.98 -13.02 0.31
C VAL A 56 11.75 -12.47 -1.10
N LYS A 57 12.18 -13.20 -2.12
CA LYS A 57 11.98 -12.81 -3.53
C LYS A 57 10.67 -13.36 -4.13
N ALA A 58 9.92 -14.17 -3.39
CA ALA A 58 8.70 -14.76 -3.89
C ALA A 58 7.61 -13.68 -4.03
N LEU A 59 6.92 -13.66 -5.17
CA LEU A 59 5.83 -12.70 -5.44
C LEU A 59 4.74 -12.72 -4.37
N GLY A 60 4.40 -13.90 -3.85
CA GLY A 60 3.41 -14.03 -2.77
C GLY A 60 3.85 -13.36 -1.46
N PHE A 61 5.16 -13.21 -1.23
CA PHE A 61 5.68 -12.45 -0.08
C PHE A 61 5.81 -10.96 -0.41
N LEU A 62 6.35 -10.59 -1.57
CA LEU A 62 6.51 -9.17 -1.94
C LEU A 62 5.17 -8.46 -2.09
N GLY A 63 4.14 -9.16 -2.56
CA GLY A 63 2.84 -8.60 -2.90
C GLY A 63 2.76 -8.19 -4.37
N THR A 64 1.87 -7.25 -4.66
CA THR A 64 1.56 -6.80 -6.02
C THR A 64 1.72 -5.28 -6.14
N TRP A 65 1.09 -4.68 -7.14
CA TRP A 65 1.05 -3.24 -7.36
C TRP A 65 -0.39 -2.78 -7.58
N THR A 66 -0.61 -1.48 -7.43
CA THR A 66 -1.89 -0.82 -7.70
C THR A 66 -1.65 0.55 -8.33
N LEU A 67 -2.67 1.10 -8.99
CA LEU A 67 -2.65 2.45 -9.55
C LEU A 67 -3.46 3.36 -8.65
N ALA A 68 -2.80 4.36 -8.06
CA ALA A 68 -3.47 5.42 -7.32
C ALA A 68 -3.75 6.60 -8.27
N PRO A 69 -4.98 7.15 -8.29
CA PRO A 69 -5.28 8.36 -9.04
C PRO A 69 -4.32 9.50 -8.64
N LYS A 70 -3.75 10.19 -9.63
CA LYS A 70 -2.82 11.30 -9.41
C LYS A 70 -3.43 12.63 -9.79
N ALA A 71 -3.94 12.73 -11.01
CA ALA A 71 -4.48 13.96 -11.59
C ALA A 71 -5.30 13.64 -12.84
N ILE A 72 -6.20 14.55 -13.19
CA ILE A 72 -6.84 14.57 -14.51
C ILE A 72 -6.33 15.83 -15.20
N LYS A 73 -5.62 15.66 -16.31
CA LYS A 73 -5.14 16.76 -17.13
C LYS A 73 -6.18 17.09 -18.18
N CYS A 74 -6.87 18.20 -17.95
CA CYS A 74 -7.72 18.82 -18.95
C CYS A 74 -6.88 19.86 -19.71
N ARG A 75 -6.93 19.85 -21.04
CA ARG A 75 -6.37 20.95 -21.82
C ARG A 75 -7.30 22.13 -21.59
N LYS A 76 -6.90 23.09 -20.76
CA LYS A 76 -7.70 24.30 -20.56
C LYS A 76 -7.79 25.01 -21.90
N ASP A 77 -9.00 25.20 -22.39
CA ASP A 77 -9.21 26.15 -23.46
C ASP A 77 -8.82 27.54 -22.94
N LYS A 78 -8.22 28.35 -23.80
CA LYS A 78 -7.55 29.62 -23.42
C LYS A 78 -8.53 30.75 -23.04
N ASP A 79 -9.78 30.44 -22.72
CA ASP A 79 -10.76 31.43 -22.31
C ASP A 79 -10.78 31.54 -20.79
N ALA A 80 -9.88 32.40 -20.28
CA ALA A 80 -9.61 32.62 -18.85
C ALA A 80 -10.77 33.26 -18.04
N GLY A 81 -12.03 33.14 -18.48
CA GLY A 81 -13.18 33.83 -17.90
C GLY A 81 -14.39 32.95 -17.53
N LEU A 82 -14.50 31.71 -18.04
CA LEU A 82 -15.65 30.86 -17.72
C LEU A 82 -15.38 30.05 -16.45
N ILE A 83 -16.10 30.37 -15.38
CA ILE A 83 -16.08 29.62 -14.12
C ILE A 83 -17.43 28.92 -14.00
N HIS A 84 -17.42 27.58 -14.01
CA HIS A 84 -18.60 26.80 -13.70
C HIS A 84 -18.79 26.73 -12.18
N ALA A 85 -19.99 27.04 -11.69
CA ALA A 85 -20.32 26.89 -10.28
C ALA A 85 -20.63 25.42 -9.92
N SER A 86 -21.10 24.63 -10.89
CA SER A 86 -21.40 23.21 -10.75
C SER A 86 -20.26 22.35 -11.30
N PRO A 87 -19.65 21.47 -10.47
CA PRO A 87 -18.62 20.53 -10.93
C PRO A 87 -19.11 19.55 -12.01
N GLU A 88 -20.40 19.21 -12.02
CA GLU A 88 -20.98 18.30 -13.00
C GLU A 88 -21.11 18.95 -14.38
N GLU A 89 -21.50 20.23 -14.41
CA GLU A 89 -21.55 21.03 -15.62
C GLU A 89 -20.13 21.25 -16.18
N GLU A 90 -19.17 21.53 -15.29
CA GLU A 90 -17.76 21.67 -15.65
C GLU A 90 -17.22 20.39 -16.30
N TRP A 91 -17.47 19.23 -15.67
CA TRP A 91 -17.05 17.93 -16.21
C TRP A 91 -17.71 17.62 -17.55
N THR A 92 -18.99 17.92 -17.69
CA THR A 92 -19.74 17.75 -18.94
C THR A 92 -19.15 18.60 -20.07
N CYS A 93 -18.79 19.85 -19.78
CA CYS A 93 -18.10 20.73 -20.73
C CYS A 93 -16.73 20.17 -21.12
N ILE A 94 -15.91 19.75 -20.15
CA ILE A 94 -14.57 19.18 -20.39
C ILE A 94 -14.62 17.92 -21.26
N THR A 95 -15.63 17.08 -21.09
CA THR A 95 -15.75 15.78 -21.79
C THR A 95 -16.41 15.87 -23.17
N LYS A 96 -17.12 16.97 -23.46
CA LYS A 96 -17.73 17.24 -24.77
C LYS A 96 -16.74 17.73 -25.83
N ILE A 97 -15.59 18.25 -25.40
CA ILE A 97 -14.53 18.74 -26.29
C ILE A 97 -13.84 17.53 -26.96
N GLU A 98 -13.44 17.64 -28.24
CA GLU A 98 -12.74 16.56 -28.96
C GLU A 98 -11.44 16.13 -28.25
N ASP A 99 -10.79 17.08 -27.58
CA ASP A 99 -9.58 16.89 -26.78
C ASP A 99 -9.92 16.34 -25.38
N LYS A 100 -10.08 15.01 -25.30
CA LYS A 100 -10.46 14.31 -24.07
C LYS A 100 -9.44 14.49 -22.94
N PRO A 101 -9.90 14.62 -21.68
CA PRO A 101 -9.01 14.72 -20.54
C PRO A 101 -8.16 13.46 -20.36
N THR A 102 -6.89 13.64 -19.98
CA THR A 102 -5.96 12.53 -19.74
C THR A 102 -5.86 12.25 -18.25
N ALA A 103 -6.18 11.02 -17.83
CA ALA A 103 -6.00 10.58 -16.46
C ALA A 103 -4.56 10.13 -16.21
N GLU A 104 -3.93 10.69 -15.16
CA GLU A 104 -2.63 10.26 -14.67
C GLU A 104 -2.79 9.40 -13.42
N PHE A 105 -1.98 8.34 -13.33
CA PHE A 105 -1.95 7.43 -12.20
C PHE A 105 -0.52 7.32 -11.65
N ARG A 106 -0.39 7.07 -10.35
CA ARG A 106 0.86 6.67 -9.70
C ARG A 106 0.86 5.15 -9.55
N LEU A 107 1.93 4.52 -10.00
CA LEU A 107 2.21 3.13 -9.66
C LEU A 107 2.62 3.06 -8.18
N MET A 108 1.87 2.31 -7.39
CA MET A 108 2.10 2.13 -5.96
C MET A 108 2.33 0.65 -5.67
N ALA A 109 3.27 0.34 -4.78
CA ALA A 109 3.43 -1.02 -4.28
C ALA A 109 2.24 -1.39 -3.38
N LYS A 110 1.73 -2.61 -3.54
CA LYS A 110 0.73 -3.22 -2.66
C LYS A 110 1.37 -4.45 -2.02
N CYS A 111 2.18 -4.21 -0.99
CA CYS A 111 2.93 -5.28 -0.35
C CYS A 111 2.02 -6.23 0.43
N SER A 112 2.48 -7.48 0.63
CA SER A 112 1.75 -8.41 1.49
C SER A 112 1.82 -8.00 2.97
N MET A 113 0.88 -8.47 3.78
CA MET A 113 0.91 -8.25 5.22
C MET A 113 2.17 -8.85 5.87
N ASP A 114 2.59 -10.04 5.44
CA ASP A 114 3.85 -10.66 5.89
C ASP A 114 5.06 -9.74 5.63
N PHE A 115 5.08 -9.04 4.49
CA PHE A 115 6.15 -8.09 4.15
C PHE A 115 6.14 -6.87 5.06
N HIS A 116 4.95 -6.32 5.35
CA HIS A 116 4.82 -5.20 6.29
C HIS A 116 5.28 -5.59 7.71
N VAL A 117 4.88 -6.78 8.19
CA VAL A 117 5.35 -7.30 9.49
C VAL A 117 6.87 -7.48 9.49
N PHE A 118 7.43 -8.06 8.44
CA PHE A 118 8.88 -8.25 8.33
C PHE A 118 9.65 -6.92 8.30
N SER A 119 9.15 -5.93 7.57
CA SER A 119 9.74 -4.59 7.50
C SER A 119 9.72 -3.90 8.86
N ALA A 120 8.59 -3.98 9.57
CA ALA A 120 8.48 -3.46 10.93
C ALA A 120 9.41 -4.18 11.91
N LEU A 121 9.57 -5.51 11.78
CA LEU A 121 10.52 -6.28 12.58
C LEU A 121 11.96 -5.80 12.34
N TRP A 122 12.33 -5.56 11.08
CA TRP A 122 13.64 -5.02 10.72
C TRP A 122 13.88 -3.66 11.39
N MET A 123 12.91 -2.73 11.29
CA MET A 123 13.00 -1.42 11.95
C MET A 123 13.22 -1.55 13.46
N LEU A 124 12.49 -2.45 14.12
CA LEU A 124 12.58 -2.67 15.57
C LEU A 124 13.89 -3.34 16.01
N ARG A 125 14.47 -4.21 15.18
CA ARG A 125 15.64 -5.02 15.55
C ARG A 125 16.97 -4.41 15.14
N VAL A 126 17.03 -3.86 13.94
CA VAL A 126 18.28 -3.41 13.29
C VAL A 126 18.16 -2.02 12.68
N GLY A 127 16.95 -1.47 12.59
CA GLY A 127 16.74 -0.12 12.05
C GLY A 127 17.48 0.97 12.83
N HIS A 128 17.73 0.80 14.13
CA HIS A 128 18.51 1.76 14.93
C HIS A 128 20.00 1.85 14.55
N LEU A 129 20.50 0.93 13.72
CA LEU A 129 21.90 0.92 13.26
C LEU A 129 22.11 1.76 12.00
N PHE A 130 21.04 2.30 11.40
CA PHE A 130 21.04 3.04 10.14
C PHE A 130 20.19 4.30 10.26
#